data_AF-A0A355D640-F1
#
_entry.id   AF-A0A355D640-F1
#
_cell.length_a   1.000
_cell.length_b   1.000
_cell.length_c   1.000
_cell.angle_alpha   90.00
_cell.angle_beta   90.00
_cell.angle_gamma   90.00
#
_symmetry.space_group_name_H-M   'P 1'
#
loop_
_entity.id
_entity.type
_entity.pdbx_description
1 polymer ?
#
loop_
_entity_poly.entity_id
_entity_poly.type
_entity_poly.pdbx_seq_one_letter_code
_entity_poly.pdbx_strand_id
1 'polypeptide(L)'
;MIDAEVNKNDKVNMRDFIKKDFCRRHKLNVLNSLDILTLENISNLIDIYDDYVLKGYLVNAIPKGIKVSLSNRMTSSGGKTIFSKRGRECTYEIRISNRVIKEYIEDNRSKVVC
;
A
#
# COMPACT_ATOMS: atom_id res chain seq x y z
N MET A 1 -7.92 17.57 20.87
CA MET A 1 -6.76 18.44 20.55
C MET A 1 -5.76 17.58 19.82
N ILE A 2 -5.44 17.72 18.54
CA ILE A 2 -5.72 18.74 17.52
C ILE A 2 -6.24 17.94 16.31
N ASP A 3 -7.47 18.23 15.86
CA ASP A 3 -7.90 17.80 14.53
C ASP A 3 -7.11 18.64 13.53
N ALA A 4 -5.93 18.14 13.16
CA ALA A 4 -5.22 18.68 12.03
C ALA A 4 -6.06 18.31 10.80
N GLU A 5 -6.85 19.25 10.30
CA GLU A 5 -7.22 19.31 8.90
C GLU A 5 -5.90 19.28 8.10
N VAL A 6 -5.40 18.08 7.82
CA VAL A 6 -4.29 17.90 6.90
C VAL A 6 -4.80 18.42 5.56
N ASN A 7 -4.27 19.58 5.16
CA ASN A 7 -4.67 20.28 3.95
C ASN A 7 -4.65 19.28 2.78
N LYS A 8 -5.71 19.26 1.96
CA LYS A 8 -5.82 18.35 0.81
C LYS A 8 -4.57 18.40 -0.08
N ASN A 9 -3.95 19.58 -0.19
CA ASN A 9 -2.69 19.77 -0.90
C ASN A 9 -1.52 19.00 -0.28
N ASP A 10 -1.43 18.93 1.05
CA ASP A 10 -0.33 18.24 1.73
C ASP A 10 -0.40 16.72 1.51
N LYS A 11 -1.62 16.15 1.49
CA LYS A 11 -1.82 14.73 1.15
C LYS A 11 -1.40 14.41 -0.27
N VAL A 12 -1.76 15.28 -1.22
CA VAL A 12 -1.38 15.12 -2.64
C VAL A 12 0.14 15.24 -2.79
N ASN A 13 0.74 16.27 -2.18
CA ASN A 13 2.19 16.48 -2.20
C ASN A 13 2.95 15.30 -1.60
N MET A 14 2.49 14.75 -0.47
CA MET A 14 3.08 13.58 0.16
C MET A 14 2.97 12.34 -0.74
N ARG A 15 1.80 12.10 -1.32
CA ARG A 15 1.59 10.98 -2.25
C ARG A 15 2.50 11.08 -3.47
N ASP A 16 2.64 12.28 -4.04
CA ASP A 16 3.48 12.52 -5.21
C ASP A 16 4.97 12.38 -4.86
N PHE A 17 5.38 12.82 -3.67
CA PHE A 17 6.72 12.60 -3.15
C PHE A 17 7.02 11.10 -2.98
N ILE A 18 6.14 10.36 -2.29
CA ILE A 18 6.26 8.91 -2.09
C ILE A 18 6.35 8.19 -3.44
N LYS A 19 5.49 8.56 -4.40
CA LYS A 19 5.51 7.98 -5.74
C LYS A 19 6.85 8.20 -6.44
N LYS A 20 7.37 9.43 -6.43
CA LYS A 20 8.68 9.76 -7.03
C LYS A 20 9.81 8.99 -6.35
N ASP A 21 9.82 8.93 -5.02
CA ASP A 21 10.86 8.25 -4.27
C ASP A 21 10.82 6.74 -4.51
N PHE A 22 9.64 6.12 -4.51
CA PHE A 22 9.45 4.72 -4.87
C PHE A 22 9.99 4.39 -6.27
N CYS A 23 9.58 5.16 -7.29
CA CYS A 23 10.06 4.94 -8.65
C CYS A 23 11.59 5.11 -8.76
N ARG A 24 12.16 6.09 -8.04
CA ARG A 24 13.61 6.34 -7.99
C ARG A 24 14.37 5.20 -7.32
N ARG A 25 13.93 4.73 -6.15
CA ARG A 25 14.58 3.65 -5.38
C ARG A 25 14.57 2.33 -6.15
N HIS A 26 13.49 2.04 -6.88
CA HIS A 26 13.30 0.76 -7.56
C HIS A 26 13.49 0.82 -9.09
N LYS A 27 14.05 1.93 -9.62
CA LYS A 27 14.36 2.13 -11.04
C LYS A 27 13.17 1.81 -11.99
N LEU A 28 11.97 2.25 -11.59
CA LEU A 28 10.75 2.01 -12.36
C LEU A 28 10.56 3.10 -13.41
N ASN A 29 10.69 2.72 -14.68
CA ASN A 29 10.58 3.64 -15.82
C ASN A 29 9.15 3.77 -16.38
N VAL A 30 8.25 2.84 -16.02
CA VAL A 30 6.85 2.85 -16.47
C VAL A 30 5.97 3.27 -15.30
N LEU A 31 5.14 4.28 -15.50
CA LEU A 31 4.15 4.74 -14.53
C LEU A 31 2.78 4.20 -14.98
N ASN A 32 2.05 3.55 -14.06
CA ASN A 32 0.72 2.97 -14.30
C ASN A 32 0.69 1.66 -15.12
N SER A 33 1.66 0.76 -14.94
CA SER A 33 1.55 -0.62 -15.43
C SER A 33 1.14 -1.58 -14.32
N LEU A 34 0.36 -2.60 -14.69
CA LEU A 34 0.10 -3.79 -13.86
C LEU A 34 1.39 -4.52 -13.47
N ASP A 35 2.44 -4.40 -14.27
CA ASP A 35 3.73 -5.04 -14.04
C ASP A 35 4.40 -4.54 -12.75
N ILE A 36 3.96 -3.40 -12.22
CA ILE A 36 4.47 -2.82 -10.97
C ILE A 36 3.85 -3.54 -9.76
N LEU A 37 2.75 -4.28 -9.90
CA LEU A 37 2.06 -4.97 -8.79
C LEU A 37 2.72 -6.31 -8.44
N THR A 38 3.99 -6.26 -8.07
CA THR A 38 4.69 -7.40 -7.47
C THR A 38 4.57 -7.34 -5.96
N LEU A 39 4.65 -8.50 -5.30
CA LEU A 39 4.67 -8.58 -3.83
C LEU A 39 5.81 -7.75 -3.23
N GLU A 40 6.97 -7.76 -3.89
CA GLU A 40 8.14 -6.96 -3.52
C GLU A 40 7.82 -5.46 -3.57
N ASN A 41 7.27 -4.98 -4.67
CA ASN A 41 6.92 -3.56 -4.83
C ASN A 41 5.87 -3.11 -3.81
N ILE A 42 4.86 -3.94 -3.52
CA ILE A 42 3.87 -3.63 -2.50
C ILE A 42 4.52 -3.56 -1.11
N SER A 43 5.41 -4.49 -0.80
CA SER A 43 6.13 -4.51 0.49
C SER A 43 7.00 -3.27 0.64
N ASN A 44 7.80 -2.94 -0.39
CA ASN A 44 8.61 -1.73 -0.42
C ASN A 44 7.78 -0.45 -0.27
N LEU A 45 6.58 -0.42 -0.87
CA LEU A 45 5.69 0.72 -0.73
C LEU A 45 5.18 0.86 0.71
N ILE A 46 4.84 -0.25 1.39
CA ILE A 46 4.45 -0.24 2.81
C ILE A 46 5.58 0.34 3.67
N ASP A 47 6.82 -0.08 3.44
CA ASP A 47 7.99 0.42 4.19
C ASP A 47 8.20 1.92 3.99
N ILE A 48 8.06 2.41 2.75
CA ILE A 48 8.15 3.84 2.44
C ILE A 48 7.04 4.64 3.16
N TYR A 49 5.82 4.10 3.22
CA TYR A 49 4.74 4.72 3.97
C TYR A 49 4.99 4.68 5.48
N ASP A 50 5.59 3.60 5.99
CA ASP A 50 5.96 3.52 7.41
C ASP A 50 6.98 4.60 7.78
N ASP A 51 8.02 4.77 6.96
CA ASP A 51 9.06 5.77 7.15
C ASP A 51 8.49 7.20 7.13
N TYR A 52 7.80 7.58 6.04
CA TYR A 52 7.43 8.97 5.80
C TYR A 52 6.11 9.39 6.44
N VAL A 53 5.16 8.47 6.62
CA VAL A 53 3.80 8.80 7.09
C VAL A 53 3.57 8.31 8.50
N LEU A 54 3.97 7.08 8.81
CA LEU A 54 3.71 6.48 10.12
C LEU A 54 4.88 6.62 11.10
N LYS A 55 6.00 7.19 10.67
CA LYS A 55 7.20 7.46 11.46
C LYS A 55 7.77 6.20 12.13
N GLY A 56 7.82 5.09 11.39
CA GLY A 56 8.33 3.80 11.85
C GLY A 56 7.40 3.08 12.83
N TYR A 57 6.11 3.41 12.85
CA TYR A 57 5.17 2.75 13.76
C TYR A 57 5.03 1.26 13.45
N LEU A 58 4.94 0.86 12.18
CA LEU A 58 4.74 -0.53 11.79
C LEU A 58 5.96 -1.38 12.13
N VAL A 59 7.18 -0.93 11.85
CA VAL A 59 8.40 -1.67 12.22
C VAL A 59 8.53 -1.86 13.72
N ASN A 60 8.11 -0.86 14.52
CA ASN A 60 8.13 -0.95 15.99
C ASN A 60 7.01 -1.84 16.55
N ALA A 61 5.79 -1.73 15.99
CA ALA A 61 4.62 -2.48 16.47
C ALA A 61 4.60 -3.93 15.97
N ILE A 62 5.17 -4.20 14.80
CA ILE A 62 5.18 -5.49 14.13
C ILE A 62 6.62 -5.81 13.66
N PRO A 63 7.54 -6.15 14.58
CA PRO A 63 8.96 -6.36 14.24
C PRO A 63 9.21 -7.50 13.26
N LYS A 64 8.30 -8.48 13.19
CA LYS A 64 8.35 -9.58 12.22
C LYS A 64 7.90 -9.16 10.80
N GLY A 65 7.48 -7.91 10.63
CA GLY A 65 6.94 -7.38 9.38
C GLY A 65 5.50 -7.79 9.10
N ILE A 66 4.92 -7.14 8.10
CA ILE A 66 3.59 -7.47 7.56
C ILE A 66 3.79 -8.33 6.32
N LYS A 67 3.15 -9.50 6.29
CA LYS A 67 3.15 -10.34 5.08
C LYS A 67 2.29 -9.69 4.00
N VAL A 68 2.73 -9.74 2.74
CA VAL A 68 1.91 -9.34 1.60
C VAL A 68 1.50 -10.56 0.80
N SER A 69 0.26 -10.58 0.30
CA SER A 69 -0.21 -11.61 -0.63
C SER A 69 -1.16 -11.06 -1.70
N LEU A 70 -1.27 -11.76 -2.82
CA LEU A 70 -2.21 -11.44 -3.90
C LEU A 70 -3.34 -12.47 -3.96
N SER A 71 -4.52 -12.04 -4.37
CA SER A 71 -5.69 -12.90 -4.54
C SER A 71 -6.38 -12.70 -5.88
N ASN A 72 -6.56 -13.78 -6.62
CA ASN A 72 -7.36 -13.80 -7.85
C ASN A 72 -8.86 -14.04 -7.56
N ARG A 73 -9.21 -14.50 -6.36
CA ARG A 73 -10.60 -14.86 -5.99
C ARG A 73 -11.32 -13.76 -5.20
N MET A 74 -10.59 -12.80 -4.67
CA MET A 74 -11.17 -11.69 -3.90
C MET A 74 -11.77 -10.66 -4.85
N THR A 75 -13.09 -10.47 -4.78
CA THR A 75 -13.82 -9.53 -5.65
C THR A 75 -14.56 -8.44 -4.87
N SER A 76 -14.76 -8.63 -3.57
CA SER A 76 -15.52 -7.70 -2.73
C SER A 76 -14.73 -6.47 -2.29
N SER A 77 -13.40 -6.48 -2.42
CA SER A 77 -12.54 -5.34 -2.07
C SER A 77 -11.21 -5.35 -2.83
N GLY A 78 -10.60 -4.18 -2.98
CA GLY A 78 -9.26 -4.03 -3.57
C GLY A 78 -8.14 -4.57 -2.68
N GLY A 79 -8.34 -4.54 -1.36
CA GLY A 79 -7.42 -5.10 -0.38
C GLY A 79 -8.12 -5.42 0.94
N LYS A 80 -7.46 -6.21 1.79
CA LYS A 80 -7.88 -6.45 3.18
C LYS A 80 -6.68 -6.78 4.07
N THR A 81 -6.81 -6.46 5.34
CA THR A 81 -5.87 -6.89 6.38
C THR A 81 -6.39 -8.17 7.03
N ILE A 82 -5.49 -9.12 7.30
CA ILE A 82 -5.77 -10.38 7.97
C ILE A 82 -4.88 -10.45 9.20
N PHE A 83 -5.50 -10.65 10.35
CA PHE A 83 -4.82 -10.92 11.61
C PHE A 83 -5.03 -12.38 11.98
N SER A 84 -3.97 -13.05 12.41
CA SER A 84 -4.06 -14.40 12.98
C SER A 84 -3.26 -14.48 14.27
N LYS A 85 -3.80 -15.17 15.26
CA LYS A 85 -3.15 -15.43 16.53
C LYS A 85 -3.12 -16.94 16.80
N ARG A 86 -1.94 -17.50 17.01
CA ARG A 86 -1.72 -18.90 17.40
C ARG A 86 -0.89 -18.92 18.67
N GLY A 87 -1.55 -19.19 19.80
CA GLY A 87 -0.91 -19.08 21.12
C GLY A 87 -0.40 -17.65 21.36
N ARG A 88 0.91 -17.50 21.52
CA ARG A 88 1.59 -16.20 21.69
C ARG A 88 2.03 -15.57 20.37
N GLU A 89 1.95 -16.29 19.25
CA GLU A 89 2.35 -15.77 17.96
C GLU A 89 1.21 -15.02 17.28
N CYS A 90 1.50 -13.78 16.85
CA CYS A 90 0.63 -12.96 16.03
C CYS A 90 1.22 -12.83 14.63
N THR A 91 0.39 -12.96 13.60
CA THR A 91 0.75 -12.68 12.21
C THR A 91 -0.21 -11.66 11.60
N TYR A 92 0.35 -10.78 10.79
CA TYR A 92 -0.35 -9.71 10.10
C TYR A 92 -0.09 -9.87 8.60
N GLU A 93 -1.16 -9.83 7.81
CA GLU A 93 -1.08 -9.94 6.35
C GLU A 93 -1.93 -8.86 5.69
N ILE A 94 -1.38 -8.18 4.70
CA ILE A 94 -2.14 -7.38 3.73
C ILE A 94 -2.32 -8.23 2.47
N ARG A 95 -3.57 -8.50 2.12
CA ARG A 95 -3.94 -9.24 0.92
C ARG A 95 -4.57 -8.30 -0.09
N ILE A 96 -4.06 -8.27 -1.31
CA ILE A 96 -4.53 -7.39 -2.40
C ILE A 96 -5.25 -8.22 -3.47
N SER A 97 -6.33 -7.68 -4.03
CA SER A 97 -7.06 -8.32 -5.13
C SER A 97 -6.40 -8.00 -6.47
N ASN A 98 -5.93 -9.02 -7.17
CA ASN A 98 -5.44 -8.83 -8.54
C ASN A 98 -6.56 -8.41 -9.48
N ARG A 99 -7.78 -8.93 -9.28
CA ARG A 99 -8.89 -8.67 -10.18
C ARG A 99 -9.39 -7.23 -10.06
N VAL A 100 -9.64 -6.76 -8.84
CA VAL A 100 -10.13 -5.39 -8.61
C VAL A 100 -9.08 -4.36 -9.02
N ILE A 101 -7.79 -4.61 -8.76
CA ILE A 101 -6.74 -3.68 -9.17
C ILE A 101 -6.56 -3.66 -10.70
N LYS A 102 -6.68 -4.81 -11.38
CA LYS A 102 -6.71 -4.88 -12.85
C LYS A 102 -7.84 -4.06 -13.43
N GLU A 103 -9.06 -4.30 -12.96
CA GLU A 103 -10.24 -3.53 -13.36
C GLU A 103 -10.05 -2.03 -13.11
N TYR A 104 -9.45 -1.63 -11.98
CA TYR A 104 -9.16 -0.22 -11.68
C TYR A 104 -8.10 0.42 -12.61
N ILE A 105 -7.10 -0.34 -13.05
CA ILE A 105 -6.06 0.17 -13.96
C ILE A 105 -6.60 0.28 -15.39
N GLU A 106 -7.39 -0.71 -15.81
CA GLU A 106 -7.99 -0.81 -17.14
C GLU A 106 -9.18 0.15 -17.32
N ASP A 107 -9.93 0.45 -16.26
CA ASP A 107 -11.04 1.41 -16.31
C ASP A 107 -10.51 2.86 -16.26
N ASN A 108 -10.62 3.54 -17.41
CA ASN A 108 -10.28 4.96 -17.55
C ASN A 108 -11.36 5.89 -16.97
N ARG A 109 -12.51 5.37 -16.48
CA ARG A 109 -13.55 6.21 -15.89
C ARG A 109 -13.26 6.47 -14.41
N SER A 110 -12.88 7.73 -14.14
CA SER A 110 -12.94 8.36 -12.81
C SER A 110 -12.00 7.76 -11.77
N LYS A 111 -10.68 7.96 -11.94
CA LYS A 111 -9.67 7.76 -10.90
C LYS A 111 -9.77 8.83 -9.79
N VAL A 112 -10.96 9.03 -9.23
CA VAL A 112 -11.15 9.86 -8.04
C VAL A 112 -10.75 9.01 -6.84
N VAL A 113 -9.52 9.22 -6.39
CA VAL A 113 -9.01 8.64 -5.14
C VAL A 113 -9.47 9.56 -4.01
N CYS A 114 -10.31 9.04 -3.12
CA CYS A 114 -10.81 9.72 -1.92
C CYS A 114 -9.68 10.07 -0.95
#